data_AF-A0A926J7S1-F1
#
_entry.id   AF-A0A926J7S1-F1
#
_cell.length_a   1.000
_cell.length_b   1.000
_cell.length_c   1.000
_cell.angle_alpha   90.00
_cell.angle_beta   90.00
_cell.angle_gamma   90.00
#
_symmetry.space_group_name_H-M   'P 1'
#
loop_
_entity.id
_entity.type
_entity.pdbx_description
1 polymer ?
#
loop_
_entity_poly.entity_id
_entity_poly.type
_entity_poly.pdbx_seq_one_letter_code
_entity_poly.pdbx_strand_id
1 'polypeptide(L)'
;MQRDFRVIACAAMACCATLPATAQTSASATGECPIAATKNIGELQALLSRRAVEIIERASASGWKSDAHLRALLVPGAEFDLGSGDVGRPMGTGAAGAHALAADMKADSFRYLSWSGIPMNVEPCGEQKVRVEFIKTGAGELAAVEFTYQAGLLVSAKGWSQWFVAGSLSADSQR
;
A
#
# COMPACT_ATOMS: atom_id res chain seq x y z
N MET A 1 46.74 4.23 -61.32
CA MET A 1 46.33 5.42 -60.54
C MET A 1 46.25 4.99 -59.08
N GLN A 2 47.33 5.22 -58.34
CA GLN A 2 47.44 5.03 -56.89
C GLN A 2 46.69 6.16 -56.17
N ARG A 3 45.93 5.83 -55.13
CA ARG A 3 45.59 6.77 -54.06
C ARG A 3 45.74 6.08 -52.72
N ASP A 4 46.83 6.42 -52.06
CA ASP A 4 47.07 6.22 -50.64
C ASP A 4 45.96 6.86 -49.81
N PHE A 5 45.39 6.12 -48.87
CA PHE A 5 44.71 6.71 -47.72
C PHE A 5 45.19 6.04 -46.44
N ARG A 6 45.83 6.88 -45.62
CA ARG A 6 46.41 6.59 -44.31
C ARG A 6 45.31 6.25 -43.32
N VAL A 7 45.50 5.16 -42.59
CA VAL A 7 44.73 4.81 -41.39
C VAL A 7 45.17 5.74 -40.26
N ILE A 8 44.27 6.61 -39.80
CA ILE A 8 44.44 7.40 -38.57
C ILE A 8 43.77 6.62 -37.44
N ALA A 9 44.59 6.10 -36.53
CA ALA A 9 44.15 5.59 -35.24
C ALA A 9 43.74 6.79 -34.36
N CYS A 10 42.50 6.78 -33.85
CA CYS A 10 42.07 7.69 -32.79
C CYS A 10 41.75 6.90 -31.52
N ALA A 11 42.34 7.40 -30.44
CA ALA A 11 42.45 6.83 -29.12
C ALA A 11 41.11 6.52 -28.43
N ALA A 12 41.11 5.42 -27.68
CA ALA A 12 40.15 5.13 -26.63
C ALA A 12 40.29 6.16 -25.50
N MET A 13 39.20 6.86 -25.17
CA MET A 13 39.12 7.73 -23.99
C MET A 13 38.08 7.13 -23.04
N ALA A 14 38.59 6.45 -22.01
CA ALA A 14 37.84 5.95 -20.88
C ALA A 14 37.46 7.13 -19.97
N CYS A 15 36.19 7.55 -20.00
CA CYS A 15 35.64 8.44 -18.99
C CYS A 15 35.12 7.61 -17.81
N CYS A 16 35.96 7.46 -16.78
CA CYS A 16 35.53 7.07 -15.44
C CYS A 16 34.65 8.18 -14.85
N ALA A 17 33.33 8.08 -15.01
CA ALA A 17 32.39 8.92 -14.27
C ALA A 17 32.18 8.33 -12.88
N THR A 18 32.88 8.86 -11.88
CA THR A 18 32.58 8.63 -10.47
C THR A 18 31.22 9.25 -10.14
N LEU A 19 30.19 8.42 -10.00
CA LEU A 19 28.91 8.84 -9.45
C LEU A 19 29.08 9.09 -7.94
N PRO A 20 28.77 10.28 -7.41
CA PRO A 20 28.68 10.46 -5.97
C PRO A 20 27.49 9.65 -5.47
N ALA A 21 27.76 8.71 -4.57
CA ALA A 21 26.74 8.04 -3.79
C ALA A 21 26.06 9.10 -2.90
N THR A 22 24.93 9.63 -3.33
CA THR A 22 24.04 10.37 -2.45
C THR A 22 23.51 9.38 -1.42
N ALA A 23 24.07 9.42 -0.21
CA ALA A 23 23.48 8.78 0.94
C ALA A 23 22.02 9.23 1.05
N GLN A 24 21.09 8.30 0.88
CA GLN A 24 19.69 8.52 1.21
C GLN A 24 19.64 8.74 2.72
N THR A 25 19.61 10.00 3.12
CA THR A 25 19.18 10.39 4.45
C THR A 25 17.75 9.90 4.59
N SER A 26 17.56 8.74 5.21
CA SER A 26 16.27 8.33 5.74
C SER A 26 15.82 9.44 6.67
N ALA A 27 14.88 10.26 6.19
CA ALA A 27 14.24 11.27 7.02
C ALA A 27 13.51 10.51 8.13
N SER A 28 14.16 10.38 9.29
CA SER A 28 13.49 10.05 10.54
C SER A 28 12.50 11.18 10.78
N ALA A 29 11.24 10.95 10.39
CA ALA A 29 10.16 11.79 10.84
C ALA A 29 10.17 11.71 12.38
N THR A 30 10.66 12.77 13.02
CA THR A 30 10.49 13.04 14.45
C THR A 30 9.04 13.44 14.70
N GLY A 31 8.10 12.59 14.26
CA GLY A 31 6.67 12.74 14.45
C GLY A 31 6.26 11.91 15.65
N GLU A 32 5.63 12.57 16.62
CA GLU A 32 4.95 11.90 17.72
C GLU A 32 4.09 10.76 17.17
N CYS A 33 4.24 9.57 17.72
CA CYS A 33 3.47 8.41 17.33
C CYS A 33 2.01 8.59 17.76
N PRO A 34 1.05 8.85 16.84
CA PRO A 34 -0.30 9.23 17.21
C PRO A 34 -1.11 8.08 17.85
N ILE A 35 -0.54 6.87 17.84
CA ILE A 35 -1.14 5.63 18.33
C ILE A 35 -0.41 5.05 19.55
N ALA A 36 0.52 5.80 20.15
CA ALA A 36 1.32 5.36 21.29
C ALA A 36 0.50 4.92 22.53
N ALA A 37 -0.75 5.39 22.64
CA ALA A 37 -1.65 5.02 23.72
C ALA A 37 -2.19 3.58 23.63
N THR A 38 -2.12 2.93 22.46
CA THR A 38 -2.65 1.58 22.26
C THR A 38 -1.68 0.53 22.79
N LYS A 39 -2.12 -0.26 23.77
CA LYS A 39 -1.26 -1.23 24.48
C LYS A 39 -1.49 -2.68 24.06
N ASN A 40 -2.64 -2.97 23.45
CA ASN A 40 -3.07 -4.32 23.11
C ASN A 40 -3.14 -4.53 21.59
N ILE A 41 -2.62 -5.66 21.12
CA ILE A 41 -2.64 -6.06 19.71
C ILE A 41 -4.03 -6.04 19.08
N GLY A 42 -5.07 -6.46 19.82
CA GLY A 42 -6.42 -6.49 19.26
C GLY A 42 -6.98 -5.10 19.00
N GLU A 43 -6.76 -4.17 19.93
CA GLU A 43 -7.15 -2.77 19.77
C GLU A 43 -6.37 -2.10 18.64
N LEU A 44 -5.07 -2.38 18.55
CA LEU A 44 -4.19 -1.84 17.51
C LEU A 44 -4.61 -2.32 16.12
N GLN A 45 -4.83 -3.62 15.94
CA GLN A 45 -5.29 -4.16 14.66
C GLN A 45 -6.66 -3.63 14.27
N ALA A 46 -7.60 -3.52 15.23
CA ALA A 46 -8.92 -2.96 14.95
C ALA A 46 -8.85 -1.47 14.56
N LEU A 47 -8.01 -0.69 15.23
CA LEU A 47 -7.76 0.71 14.91
C LEU A 47 -7.16 0.86 13.50
N LEU A 48 -6.09 0.13 13.19
CA LEU A 48 -5.41 0.22 11.90
C LEU A 48 -6.27 -0.32 10.75
N SER A 49 -7.06 -1.37 10.98
CA SER A 49 -8.00 -1.89 9.96
C SER A 49 -9.09 -0.86 9.63
N ARG A 50 -9.65 -0.17 10.64
CA ARG A 50 -10.58 0.94 10.40
C ARG A 50 -9.92 2.11 9.69
N ARG A 51 -8.66 2.43 10.03
CA ARG A 51 -7.89 3.47 9.34
C ARG A 51 -7.64 3.12 7.87
N ALA A 52 -7.38 1.85 7.54
CA ALA A 52 -7.25 1.40 6.17
C ALA A 52 -8.54 1.62 5.37
N VAL A 53 -9.69 1.30 5.95
CA VAL A 53 -11.00 1.58 5.36
C VAL A 53 -11.21 3.08 5.16
N GLU A 54 -10.95 3.89 6.19
CA GLU A 54 -11.08 5.35 6.10
C GLU A 54 -10.22 5.96 4.98
N ILE A 55 -8.99 5.47 4.79
CA ILE A 55 -8.11 5.91 3.71
C ILE A 55 -8.76 5.65 2.35
N ILE A 56 -9.32 4.45 2.13
CA ILE A 56 -9.97 4.08 0.86
C ILE A 56 -11.25 4.88 0.65
N GLU A 57 -12.09 5.05 1.67
CA GLU A 57 -13.31 5.86 1.60
C GLU A 57 -13.01 7.31 1.21
N ARG A 58 -12.05 7.96 1.87
CA ARG A 58 -11.64 9.33 1.57
C ARG A 58 -11.00 9.45 0.20
N ALA A 59 -10.15 8.50 -0.16
CA ALA A 59 -9.51 8.46 -1.47
C ALA A 59 -10.52 8.24 -2.60
N SER A 60 -11.66 7.59 -2.34
CA SER A 60 -12.74 7.41 -3.32
C SER A 60 -13.60 8.68 -3.54
N ALA A 61 -13.59 9.60 -2.58
CA ALA A 61 -14.43 10.80 -2.63
C ALA A 61 -13.95 11.81 -3.69
N SER A 62 -14.86 12.57 -4.30
CA SER A 62 -14.55 13.56 -5.34
C SER A 62 -13.58 14.68 -4.87
N GLY A 63 -13.55 14.97 -3.57
CA GLY A 63 -12.69 15.98 -2.94
C GLY A 63 -11.29 15.48 -2.51
N TRP A 64 -10.92 14.24 -2.82
CA TRP A 64 -9.69 13.60 -2.32
C TRP A 64 -8.43 14.44 -2.54
N LYS A 65 -8.34 15.15 -3.67
CA LYS A 65 -7.16 15.96 -4.04
C LYS A 65 -6.84 17.03 -3.02
N SER A 66 -7.85 17.57 -2.33
CA SER A 66 -7.73 18.61 -1.31
C SER A 66 -7.82 18.07 0.12
N ASP A 67 -8.17 16.81 0.33
CA ASP A 67 -8.41 16.22 1.65
C ASP A 67 -7.12 16.24 2.51
N ALA A 68 -7.06 17.15 3.47
CA ALA A 68 -5.93 17.28 4.40
C ALA A 68 -5.86 16.08 5.37
N HIS A 69 -7.01 15.50 5.71
CA HIS A 69 -7.08 14.37 6.62
C HIS A 69 -6.54 13.10 5.96
N LEU A 70 -6.91 12.85 4.69
CA LEU A 70 -6.31 11.74 3.91
C LEU A 70 -4.78 11.84 3.90
N ARG A 71 -4.23 13.03 3.65
CA ARG A 71 -2.77 13.24 3.65
C ARG A 71 -2.13 13.07 5.03
N ALA A 72 -2.88 13.34 6.11
CA ALA A 72 -2.40 13.14 7.47
C ALA A 72 -2.36 11.66 7.90
N LEU A 73 -3.04 10.76 7.18
CA LEU A 73 -3.08 9.32 7.48
C LEU A 73 -1.95 8.52 6.82
N LEU A 74 -1.19 9.12 5.91
CA LEU A 74 -0.20 8.44 5.08
C LEU A 74 1.09 9.25 4.98
N VAL A 75 2.22 8.57 4.83
CA VAL A 75 3.46 9.27 4.48
C VAL A 75 3.38 9.74 3.02
N PRO A 76 3.95 10.89 2.63
CA PRO A 76 3.82 11.41 1.26
C PRO A 76 4.28 10.43 0.17
N GLY A 77 5.25 9.57 0.47
CA GLY A 77 5.78 8.53 -0.41
C GLY A 77 5.11 7.16 -0.27
N ALA A 78 3.96 7.05 0.40
CA ALA A 78 3.32 5.75 0.63
C ALA A 78 3.04 5.03 -0.70
N GLU A 79 3.44 3.77 -0.82
CA GLU A 79 3.34 3.02 -2.09
C GLU A 79 2.02 2.25 -2.19
N PHE A 80 1.45 2.21 -3.39
CA PHE A 80 0.21 1.46 -3.65
C PHE A 80 0.41 0.49 -4.82
N ASP A 81 -0.01 -0.75 -4.65
CA ASP A 81 0.00 -1.80 -5.69
C ASP A 81 -1.27 -2.65 -5.60
N LEU A 82 -1.86 -2.96 -6.75
CA LEU A 82 -2.96 -3.92 -6.84
C LEU A 82 -2.83 -4.75 -8.11
N GLY A 83 -2.40 -6.00 -7.92
CA GLY A 83 -2.28 -6.97 -8.99
C GLY A 83 -3.58 -7.71 -9.30
N SER A 84 -3.57 -8.47 -10.39
CA SER A 84 -4.57 -9.47 -10.73
C SER A 84 -3.97 -10.52 -11.66
N GLY A 85 -4.50 -11.75 -11.63
CA GLY A 85 -3.93 -12.88 -12.37
C GLY A 85 -2.49 -13.14 -11.92
N ASP A 86 -1.52 -12.99 -12.84
CA ASP A 86 -0.07 -13.13 -12.59
C ASP A 86 0.68 -11.79 -12.61
N VAL A 87 -0.03 -10.65 -12.66
CA VAL A 87 0.59 -9.33 -12.88
C VAL A 87 0.31 -8.40 -11.71
N GLY A 88 1.38 -7.95 -11.04
CA GLY A 88 1.35 -6.81 -10.11
C GLY A 88 1.27 -5.48 -10.87
N ARG A 89 0.59 -4.49 -10.31
CA ARG A 89 0.41 -3.18 -10.96
C ARG A 89 0.60 -2.06 -9.94
N PRO A 90 1.68 -1.27 -10.07
CA PRO A 90 1.86 -0.07 -9.27
C PRO A 90 0.74 0.93 -9.54
N MET A 91 0.18 1.49 -8.47
CA MET A 91 -0.90 2.49 -8.51
C MET A 91 -0.38 3.91 -8.23
N GLY A 92 0.92 4.07 -8.00
CA GLY A 92 1.56 5.34 -7.67
C GLY A 92 1.77 5.51 -6.17
N THR A 93 1.96 6.75 -5.74
CA THR A 93 2.33 7.07 -4.35
C THR A 93 1.42 8.11 -3.70
N GLY A 94 1.44 8.16 -2.38
CA GLY A 94 0.73 9.15 -1.58
C GLY A 94 -0.79 9.11 -1.76
N ALA A 95 -1.44 10.26 -1.60
CA ALA A 95 -2.90 10.37 -1.78
C ALA A 95 -3.36 10.03 -3.20
N ALA A 96 -2.53 10.27 -4.22
CA ALA A 96 -2.85 9.92 -5.61
C ALA A 96 -2.84 8.40 -5.81
N GLY A 97 -1.87 7.69 -5.22
CA GLY A 97 -1.83 6.22 -5.22
C GLY A 97 -3.01 5.61 -4.47
N ALA A 98 -3.38 6.18 -3.32
CA ALA A 98 -4.58 5.77 -2.58
C ALA A 98 -5.85 5.94 -3.44
N HIS A 99 -5.97 7.06 -4.15
CA HIS A 99 -7.11 7.31 -5.04
C HIS A 99 -7.14 6.31 -6.21
N ALA A 100 -6.00 6.07 -6.85
CA ALA A 100 -5.90 5.09 -7.93
C ALA A 100 -6.29 3.68 -7.45
N LEU A 101 -5.82 3.26 -6.28
CA LEU A 101 -6.22 2.00 -5.66
C LEU A 101 -7.73 1.94 -5.41
N ALA A 102 -8.32 2.97 -4.79
CA ALA A 102 -9.75 3.03 -4.53
C ALA A 102 -10.61 3.03 -5.82
N ALA A 103 -10.17 3.78 -6.84
CA ALA A 103 -10.84 3.89 -8.13
C ALA A 103 -10.78 2.60 -8.96
N ASP A 104 -9.74 1.78 -8.76
CA ASP A 104 -9.62 0.46 -9.38
C ASP A 104 -10.59 -0.54 -8.73
N MET A 105 -10.56 -0.64 -7.39
CA MET A 105 -11.38 -1.59 -6.64
C MET A 105 -12.88 -1.31 -6.79
N LYS A 106 -13.29 -0.03 -6.77
CA LYS A 106 -14.70 0.40 -6.77
C LYS A 106 -15.56 -0.39 -5.78
N ALA A 107 -14.99 -0.68 -4.61
CA ALA A 107 -15.62 -1.51 -3.61
C ALA A 107 -16.81 -0.79 -2.98
N ASP A 108 -17.86 -1.55 -2.71
CA ASP A 108 -19.08 -1.11 -2.02
C ASP A 108 -19.14 -1.60 -0.57
N SER A 109 -18.28 -2.55 -0.22
CA SER A 109 -18.24 -3.16 1.10
C SER A 109 -16.82 -3.60 1.43
N PHE A 110 -16.58 -3.86 2.71
CA PHE A 110 -15.29 -4.35 3.20
C PHE A 110 -15.48 -5.39 4.30
N ARG A 111 -14.46 -6.19 4.53
CA ARG A 111 -14.31 -6.99 5.75
C ARG A 111 -12.86 -7.08 6.17
N TYR A 112 -12.63 -7.25 7.46
CA TYR A 112 -11.33 -7.59 8.02
C TYR A 112 -11.54 -8.53 9.21
N LEU A 113 -10.52 -9.32 9.51
CA LEU A 113 -10.56 -10.22 10.66
C LEU A 113 -10.08 -9.44 11.89
N SER A 114 -10.85 -9.52 12.97
CA SER A 114 -10.41 -9.03 14.26
C SER A 114 -9.43 -10.03 14.89
N TRP A 115 -8.51 -9.53 15.71
CA TRP A 115 -7.71 -10.37 16.59
C TRP A 115 -8.61 -11.21 17.49
N SER A 116 -8.38 -12.52 17.52
CA SER A 116 -9.12 -13.48 18.36
C SER A 116 -8.20 -14.22 19.36
N GLY A 117 -6.90 -13.92 19.35
CA GLY A 117 -5.93 -14.54 20.24
C GLY A 117 -5.91 -13.92 21.64
N ILE A 118 -5.03 -14.44 22.49
CA ILE A 118 -4.77 -13.87 23.82
C ILE A 118 -4.26 -12.43 23.64
N PRO A 119 -4.73 -11.45 24.45
CA PRO A 119 -4.16 -10.11 24.49
C PRO A 119 -2.65 -10.14 24.71
N MET A 120 -1.90 -9.46 23.84
CA MET A 120 -0.46 -9.30 23.95
C MET A 120 -0.09 -7.82 23.91
N ASN A 121 0.97 -7.48 24.65
CA ASN A 121 1.57 -6.16 24.56
C ASN A 121 2.18 -5.97 23.17
N VAL A 122 2.13 -4.74 22.67
CA VAL A 122 2.64 -4.37 21.35
C VAL A 122 3.49 -3.12 21.45
N GLU A 123 4.39 -2.97 20.48
CA GLU A 123 5.05 -1.70 20.20
C GLU A 123 4.20 -0.95 19.16
N PRO A 124 3.26 -0.07 19.57
CA PRO A 124 2.30 0.54 18.65
C PRO A 124 2.97 1.38 17.57
N CYS A 125 4.17 1.89 17.83
CA CYS A 125 4.89 2.78 16.93
C CYS A 125 5.83 2.06 15.96
N GLY A 126 5.98 0.74 16.12
CA GLY A 126 6.70 -0.12 15.20
C GLY A 126 5.98 -0.31 13.86
N GLU A 127 6.56 -1.16 13.01
CA GLU A 127 5.88 -1.61 11.79
C GLU A 127 4.65 -2.46 12.17
N GLN A 128 3.50 -2.14 11.58
CA GLN A 128 2.26 -2.86 11.80
C GLN A 128 1.63 -3.23 10.46
N LYS A 129 1.07 -4.44 10.37
CA LYS A 129 0.40 -4.94 9.17
C LYS A 129 -1.02 -5.35 9.49
N VAL A 130 -1.96 -4.92 8.66
CA VAL A 130 -3.36 -5.35 8.70
C VAL A 130 -3.82 -5.70 7.29
N ARG A 131 -4.72 -6.67 7.19
CA ARG A 131 -5.31 -7.08 5.93
C ARG A 131 -6.79 -6.72 5.92
N VAL A 132 -7.21 -6.00 4.89
CA VAL A 132 -8.61 -5.66 4.64
C VAL A 132 -8.99 -6.17 3.26
N GLU A 133 -10.17 -6.76 3.16
CA GLU A 133 -10.74 -7.20 1.91
C GLU A 133 -11.82 -6.21 1.50
N PHE A 134 -11.69 -5.66 0.29
CA PHE A 134 -12.63 -4.74 -0.32
C PHE A 134 -13.40 -5.46 -1.41
N ILE A 135 -14.72 -5.35 -1.36
CA ILE A 135 -15.63 -6.16 -2.15
C ILE A 135 -16.47 -5.25 -3.03
N LYS A 136 -16.54 -5.58 -4.32
CA LYS A 136 -17.47 -5.00 -5.27
C LYS A 136 -18.54 -6.04 -5.56
N THR A 137 -19.59 -6.00 -4.74
CA THR A 137 -20.61 -7.05 -4.64
C THR A 137 -21.30 -7.30 -5.98
N GLY A 138 -21.64 -6.22 -6.70
CA GLY A 138 -22.33 -6.33 -7.99
C GLY A 138 -21.54 -7.01 -9.11
N ALA A 139 -20.21 -7.10 -8.97
CA ALA A 139 -19.34 -7.77 -9.94
C ALA A 139 -18.81 -9.12 -9.45
N GLY A 140 -18.91 -9.43 -8.14
CA GLY A 140 -18.24 -10.61 -7.59
C GLY A 140 -16.71 -10.47 -7.62
N GLU A 141 -16.20 -9.25 -7.42
CA GLU A 141 -14.76 -8.96 -7.32
C GLU A 141 -14.38 -8.68 -5.87
N LEU A 142 -13.24 -9.23 -5.45
CA LEU A 142 -12.64 -9.04 -4.13
C LEU A 142 -11.18 -8.63 -4.30
N ALA A 143 -10.78 -7.54 -3.64
CA ALA A 143 -9.41 -7.11 -3.51
C ALA A 143 -8.93 -7.31 -2.07
N ALA A 144 -8.00 -8.24 -1.86
CA ALA A 144 -7.38 -8.44 -0.56
C ALA A 144 -6.11 -7.59 -0.46
N VAL A 145 -6.10 -6.60 0.42
CA VAL A 145 -5.04 -5.60 0.52
C VAL A 145 -4.40 -5.65 1.90
N GLU A 146 -3.08 -5.84 1.94
CA GLU A 146 -2.24 -5.66 3.12
C GLU A 146 -1.79 -4.21 3.22
N PHE A 147 -2.12 -3.57 4.33
CA PHE A 147 -1.71 -2.22 4.68
C PHE A 147 -0.59 -2.29 5.71
N THR A 148 0.55 -1.69 5.38
CA THR A 148 1.70 -1.55 6.29
C THR A 148 1.75 -0.14 6.82
N TYR A 149 1.86 -0.03 8.14
CA TYR A 149 1.94 1.22 8.88
C TYR A 149 3.29 1.33 9.60
N GLN A 150 3.81 2.55 9.69
CA GLN A 150 4.95 2.91 10.53
C GLN A 150 4.54 4.09 11.41
N ALA A 151 4.72 3.98 12.73
CA ALA A 151 4.26 4.99 13.68
C ALA A 151 2.78 5.40 13.48
N GLY A 152 1.94 4.46 13.02
CA GLY A 152 0.52 4.68 12.74
C GLY A 152 0.19 5.39 11.42
N LEU A 153 1.18 5.79 10.64
CA LEU A 153 1.00 6.34 9.29
C LEU A 153 1.14 5.25 8.24
N LEU A 154 0.28 5.26 7.22
CA LEU A 154 0.35 4.29 6.13
C LEU A 154 1.63 4.52 5.32
N VAL A 155 2.42 3.46 5.13
CA VAL A 155 3.63 3.46 4.29
C VAL A 155 3.46 2.66 3.00
N SER A 156 2.59 1.64 3.00
CA SER A 156 2.24 0.95 1.76
C SER A 156 0.91 0.21 1.85
N ALA A 157 0.23 0.07 0.73
CA ALA A 157 -0.92 -0.82 0.57
C ALA A 157 -0.71 -1.69 -0.68
N LYS A 158 -0.63 -3.01 -0.48
CA LYS A 158 -0.34 -3.97 -1.56
C LYS A 158 -1.39 -5.07 -1.54
N GLY A 159 -1.98 -5.37 -2.69
CA GLY A 159 -3.04 -6.36 -2.75
C GLY A 159 -3.16 -7.10 -4.07
N TRP A 160 -4.12 -8.02 -4.08
CA TRP A 160 -4.49 -8.78 -5.27
C TRP A 160 -6.00 -8.79 -5.43
N SER A 161 -6.47 -8.50 -6.64
CA SER A 161 -7.86 -8.61 -7.06
C SER A 161 -8.14 -9.99 -7.65
N GLN A 162 -9.24 -10.58 -7.23
CA GLN A 162 -9.73 -11.88 -7.71
C GLN A 162 -11.26 -11.89 -7.79
N TRP A 163 -11.78 -12.80 -8.60
CA TRP A 163 -13.22 -13.10 -8.61
C TRP A 163 -13.56 -13.97 -7.40
N PHE A 164 -14.75 -13.79 -6.86
CA PHE A 164 -15.29 -14.65 -5.81
C PHE A 164 -16.73 -15.02 -6.09
N VAL A 165 -17.13 -16.17 -5.57
CA VAL A 165 -18.52 -16.62 -5.52
C VAL A 165 -18.86 -16.85 -4.05
N ALA A 166 -20.01 -16.34 -3.62
CA ALA A 166 -20.52 -16.53 -2.28
C ALA A 166 -21.96 -17.05 -2.35
N GLY A 167 -22.35 -17.84 -1.34
CA GLY A 167 -23.67 -18.41 -1.21
C GLY A 167 -23.89 -18.96 0.19
N SER A 168 -25.13 -19.29 0.52
CA SER A 168 -25.49 -19.89 1.80
C SER A 168 -25.26 -21.40 1.78
N LEU A 169 -24.80 -21.96 2.90
CA LEU A 169 -24.86 -23.41 3.14
C LEU A 169 -26.28 -23.75 3.62
N SER A 170 -26.89 -24.82 3.10
CA SER A 170 -28.18 -25.30 3.61
C SER A 170 -28.02 -25.78 5.06
N ALA A 171 -28.84 -25.26 5.98
CA ALA A 171 -28.81 -25.61 7.40
C ALA A 171 -29.39 -27.00 7.72
N ASP A 172 -29.74 -27.81 6.72
CA ASP A 172 -30.36 -29.14 6.91
C ASP A 172 -29.32 -30.23 7.26
N SER A 173 -28.64 -30.11 8.41
CA SER A 173 -27.97 -31.27 9.02
C SER A 173 -27.61 -31.10 10.49
N GLN A 174 -28.51 -30.56 11.32
CA GLN A 174 -28.48 -30.81 12.77
C GLN A 174 -29.91 -31.04 13.26
N ARG A 175 -30.38 -32.29 13.11
CA ARG A 175 -31.47 -32.88 13.91
C ARG A 175 -30.84 -33.71 15.01
#